data_AF-A0A963G9D9-F1
#
_entry.id   AF-A0A963G9D9-F1
#
_cell.length_a   1.000
_cell.length_b   1.000
_cell.length_c   1.000
_cell.angle_alpha   90.00
_cell.angle_beta   90.00
_cell.angle_gamma   90.00
#
_symmetry.space_group_name_H-M   'P 1'
#
loop_
_entity.id
_entity.type
_entity.pdbx_description
1 polymer ?
#
loop_
_entity_poly.entity_id
_entity_poly.type
_entity_poly.pdbx_seq_one_letter_code
_entity_poly.pdbx_strand_id
1 'polypeptide(L)'
;ANFRWDSFSQEELLLVPTVIALGSADQVAGDGLRSLSRLLSSGRPVQILIRVQPHNNPGAAPDEGPFQAFRTELGYLGIAHRQAVVTQSSPARHQHLLNCFNASFDTARTSLHVINTGLRPPSKLVTLNAWLVAGAAIESRAHPFFRINPAAGDSAAVRMDFSENPQPEIDWPVHSFRYLDENELTVEEELGFTFADYALLLARLRDCFRYVPAECDSDALTSVDRYLAMSPEQTRNLVPFVWAVDRNHILHRLVVSVDVTNAARDRRNYWRALQEMAGIRNRYVERAIAETQTEERRLAAAANELLIAEHTAELNRVRTEAA
;
A
#
# COMPACT_ATOMS: atom_id res chain seq x y z
N ALA A 1 -13.57 -42.32 -23.86
CA ALA A 1 -13.52 -40.85 -23.87
C ALA A 1 -12.62 -40.42 -22.71
N ASN A 2 -11.58 -39.64 -22.97
CA ASN A 2 -10.69 -39.16 -21.92
C ASN A 2 -11.34 -37.94 -21.26
N PHE A 3 -11.92 -38.10 -20.07
CA PHE A 3 -12.43 -37.00 -19.25
C PHE A 3 -11.24 -36.16 -18.74
N ARG A 4 -10.83 -35.17 -19.52
CA ARG A 4 -9.81 -34.19 -19.12
C ARG A 4 -10.49 -32.91 -18.68
N TRP A 5 -9.90 -32.21 -17.71
CA TRP A 5 -10.45 -30.96 -17.18
C TRP A 5 -10.61 -29.89 -18.27
N ASP A 6 -9.72 -29.88 -19.27
CA ASP A 6 -9.75 -28.97 -20.41
C ASP A 6 -10.92 -29.21 -21.38
N SER A 7 -11.68 -30.29 -21.20
CA SER A 7 -12.84 -30.64 -22.01
C SER A 7 -14.18 -30.23 -21.38
N PHE A 8 -14.18 -29.75 -20.13
CA PHE A 8 -15.39 -29.28 -19.45
C PHE A 8 -15.74 -27.84 -19.83
N SER A 9 -17.03 -27.54 -19.90
CA SER A 9 -17.53 -26.17 -19.99
C SER A 9 -17.24 -25.40 -18.70
N GLN A 10 -17.36 -24.07 -18.73
CA GLN A 10 -17.21 -23.25 -17.51
C GLN A 10 -18.24 -23.64 -16.44
N GLU A 11 -19.48 -23.94 -16.83
CA GLU A 11 -20.54 -24.37 -15.92
C GLU A 11 -20.22 -25.74 -15.30
N GLU A 12 -19.70 -26.68 -16.11
CA GLU A 12 -19.28 -28.00 -15.63
C GLU A 12 -18.08 -27.91 -14.68
N LEU A 13 -17.11 -27.03 -14.95
CA LEU A 13 -15.97 -26.79 -14.06
C LEU A 13 -16.38 -26.22 -12.71
N LEU A 14 -17.47 -25.45 -12.63
CA LEU A 14 -18.02 -24.96 -11.36
C LEU A 14 -18.71 -26.06 -10.53
N LEU A 15 -19.09 -27.18 -11.15
CA LEU A 15 -19.62 -28.35 -10.45
C LEU A 15 -18.50 -29.27 -9.90
N VAL A 16 -17.27 -29.10 -10.38
CA VAL A 16 -16.12 -29.87 -9.90
C VAL A 16 -15.73 -29.41 -8.49
N PRO A 17 -15.41 -30.34 -7.56
CA PRO A 17 -14.95 -29.97 -6.23
C PRO A 17 -13.76 -29.00 -6.27
N THR A 18 -13.86 -27.90 -5.54
CA THR A 18 -12.80 -26.89 -5.45
C THR A 18 -11.55 -27.47 -4.80
N VAL A 19 -10.42 -27.40 -5.50
CA VAL A 19 -9.11 -27.78 -4.95
C VAL A 19 -8.48 -26.56 -4.30
N ILE A 20 -8.18 -26.66 -3.01
CA ILE A 20 -7.52 -25.61 -2.22
C ILE A 20 -6.11 -26.07 -1.83
N ALA A 21 -5.10 -25.35 -2.30
CA ALA A 21 -3.70 -25.52 -1.90
C ALA A 21 -3.35 -24.50 -0.82
N LEU A 22 -2.91 -24.97 0.35
CA LEU A 22 -2.52 -24.13 1.48
C LEU A 22 -1.00 -24.10 1.62
N GLY A 23 -0.42 -22.92 1.84
CA GLY A 23 1.02 -22.77 2.05
C GLY A 23 1.39 -21.53 2.88
N SER A 24 2.64 -21.47 3.33
CA SER A 24 3.22 -20.24 3.86
C SER A 24 3.98 -19.49 2.77
N ALA A 25 4.09 -18.17 2.92
CA ALA A 25 4.84 -17.34 1.98
C ALA A 25 6.31 -17.77 1.89
N ASP A 26 6.95 -18.11 3.02
CA ASP A 26 8.36 -18.50 3.06
C ASP A 26 8.60 -19.82 2.29
N GLN A 27 7.73 -20.82 2.46
CA GLN A 27 7.82 -22.08 1.72
C GLN A 27 7.62 -21.88 0.21
N VAL A 28 6.67 -21.01 -0.15
CA VAL A 28 6.33 -20.78 -1.55
C VAL A 28 7.37 -19.91 -2.26
N ALA A 29 7.95 -18.92 -1.58
CA ALA A 29 8.97 -18.05 -2.16
C ALA A 29 10.35 -18.72 -2.26
N GLY A 30 10.66 -19.67 -1.36
CA GLY A 30 11.83 -20.54 -1.48
C GLY A 30 11.62 -21.67 -2.50
N ASP A 31 11.69 -22.91 -2.05
CA ASP A 31 11.65 -24.10 -2.91
C ASP A 31 10.35 -24.24 -3.74
N GLY A 32 9.26 -23.64 -3.28
CA GLY A 32 7.95 -23.73 -3.91
C GLY A 32 7.75 -22.85 -5.15
N LEU A 33 8.64 -21.92 -5.46
CA LEU A 33 8.36 -20.83 -6.39
C LEU A 33 8.10 -21.33 -7.82
N ARG A 34 8.88 -22.32 -8.26
CA ARG A 34 8.70 -22.95 -9.58
C ARG A 34 7.35 -23.67 -9.69
N SER A 35 6.93 -24.34 -8.63
CA SER A 35 5.66 -25.06 -8.58
C SER A 35 4.48 -24.09 -8.56
N LEU A 36 4.59 -23.00 -7.80
CA LEU A 36 3.61 -21.91 -7.79
C LEU A 36 3.43 -21.34 -9.19
N SER A 37 4.52 -20.93 -9.85
CA SER A 37 4.45 -20.33 -11.19
C SER A 37 3.81 -21.29 -12.19
N ARG A 38 4.18 -22.57 -12.18
CA ARG A 38 3.53 -23.60 -13.04
C ARG A 38 2.04 -23.72 -12.76
N LEU A 39 1.62 -23.63 -11.51
CA LEU A 39 0.21 -23.72 -11.13
C LEU A 39 -0.57 -22.49 -11.60
N LEU A 40 -0.04 -21.27 -11.39
CA LEU A 40 -0.61 -20.02 -11.90
C LEU A 40 -0.68 -19.99 -13.44
N SER A 41 0.29 -20.61 -14.11
CA SER A 41 0.29 -20.76 -15.57
C SER A 41 -0.67 -21.84 -16.09
N SER A 42 -1.18 -22.72 -15.22
CA SER A 42 -1.90 -23.92 -15.66
C SER A 42 -3.34 -23.66 -16.14
N GLY A 43 -3.96 -22.56 -15.73
CA GLY A 43 -5.37 -22.27 -15.98
C GLY A 43 -6.35 -23.20 -15.24
N ARG A 44 -5.86 -24.10 -14.39
CA ARG A 44 -6.69 -25.04 -13.64
C ARG A 44 -7.50 -24.31 -12.55
N PRO A 45 -8.73 -24.74 -12.23
CA PRO A 45 -9.55 -24.14 -11.18
C PRO A 45 -9.03 -24.53 -9.78
N VAL A 46 -7.85 -24.03 -9.42
CA VAL A 46 -7.17 -24.28 -8.14
C VAL A 46 -7.05 -22.98 -7.37
N GLN A 47 -7.42 -23.04 -6.10
CA GLN A 47 -7.39 -21.91 -5.16
C GLN A 47 -6.14 -22.04 -4.29
N ILE A 48 -5.20 -21.12 -4.42
CA ILE A 48 -3.91 -21.13 -3.73
C ILE A 48 -3.97 -20.11 -2.60
N LEU A 49 -3.96 -20.57 -1.36
CA LEU A 49 -4.04 -19.73 -0.17
C LEU A 49 -2.67 -19.71 0.51
N ILE A 50 -2.04 -18.54 0.49
CA ILE A 50 -0.72 -18.30 1.06
C ILE A 50 -0.85 -17.42 2.29
N ARG A 51 -0.45 -17.95 3.45
CA ARG A 51 -0.31 -17.13 4.66
C ARG A 51 1.00 -16.36 4.62
N VAL A 52 0.94 -15.04 4.75
CA VAL A 52 2.12 -14.16 4.74
C VAL A 52 2.31 -13.44 6.08
N GLN A 53 3.58 -13.18 6.42
CA GLN A 53 3.95 -12.25 7.49
C GLN A 53 4.39 -10.92 6.85
N PRO A 54 3.64 -9.83 7.01
CA PRO A 54 3.91 -8.56 6.29
C PRO A 54 5.28 -7.94 6.58
N HIS A 55 5.81 -8.16 7.79
CA HIS A 55 7.09 -7.62 8.22
C HIS A 55 8.30 -8.46 7.80
N ASN A 56 8.07 -9.67 7.27
CA ASN A 56 9.14 -10.57 6.87
C ASN A 56 9.36 -10.46 5.36
N ASN A 57 10.57 -10.84 4.93
CA ASN A 57 10.82 -11.12 3.52
C ASN A 57 10.71 -12.63 3.28
N PRO A 58 9.66 -13.11 2.58
CA PRO A 58 9.49 -14.54 2.35
C PRO A 58 10.58 -15.13 1.44
N GLY A 59 11.24 -14.31 0.63
CA GLY A 59 12.35 -14.74 -0.23
C GLY A 59 13.73 -14.65 0.41
N ALA A 60 13.83 -14.23 1.69
CA ALA A 60 15.11 -14.16 2.39
C ALA A 60 15.63 -15.57 2.72
N ALA A 61 16.95 -15.74 2.72
CA ALA A 61 17.56 -16.98 3.16
C ALA A 61 17.34 -17.22 4.68
N PRO A 62 17.41 -18.46 5.18
CA PRO A 62 17.14 -18.76 6.59
C PRO A 62 18.03 -18.02 7.61
N ASP A 63 19.24 -17.65 7.22
CA ASP A 63 20.23 -16.91 8.00
C ASP A 63 20.20 -15.39 7.74
N GLU A 64 19.33 -14.93 6.83
CA GLU A 64 19.23 -13.55 6.42
C GLU A 64 18.12 -12.80 7.19
N GLY A 65 18.44 -11.58 7.62
CA GLY A 65 17.45 -10.68 8.20
C GLY A 65 16.40 -10.21 7.18
N PRO A 66 15.18 -9.82 7.61
CA PRO A 66 14.09 -9.48 6.70
C PRO A 66 14.33 -8.21 5.87
N PHE A 67 15.36 -7.43 6.19
CA PHE A 67 15.67 -6.14 5.56
C PHE A 67 17.03 -6.13 4.83
N GLN A 68 17.72 -7.27 4.74
CA GLN A 68 19.02 -7.34 4.05
C GLN A 68 18.87 -7.35 2.53
N ALA A 69 17.73 -7.85 2.01
CA ALA A 69 17.36 -7.81 0.61
C ALA A 69 15.96 -7.21 0.40
N PHE A 70 15.68 -6.80 -0.83
CA PHE A 70 14.34 -6.38 -1.25
C PHE A 70 13.33 -7.50 -1.04
N ARG A 71 12.16 -7.12 -0.54
CA ARG A 71 11.10 -8.08 -0.19
C ARG A 71 10.50 -8.72 -1.44
N THR A 72 10.32 -10.04 -1.39
CA THR A 72 9.64 -10.78 -2.45
C THR A 72 8.13 -10.59 -2.34
N GLU A 73 7.53 -9.88 -3.30
CA GLU A 73 6.09 -9.60 -3.35
C GLU A 73 5.34 -10.69 -4.14
N LEU A 74 4.84 -11.72 -3.43
CA LEU A 74 4.07 -12.81 -4.04
C LEU A 74 2.80 -12.32 -4.76
N GLY A 75 2.22 -11.21 -4.30
CA GLY A 75 1.12 -10.54 -4.98
C GLY A 75 1.50 -10.11 -6.41
N TYR A 76 2.65 -9.46 -6.59
CA TYR A 76 3.16 -9.07 -7.92
C TYR A 76 3.51 -10.26 -8.80
N LEU A 77 4.08 -11.30 -8.23
CA LEU A 77 4.29 -12.56 -8.95
C LEU A 77 2.96 -13.11 -9.46
N GLY A 78 1.90 -13.05 -8.66
CA GLY A 78 0.53 -13.34 -9.10
C GLY A 78 0.09 -12.48 -10.28
N ILE A 79 0.23 -11.15 -10.18
CA ILE A 79 -0.19 -10.20 -11.22
C ILE A 79 0.50 -10.49 -12.56
N ALA A 80 1.79 -10.87 -12.53
CA ALA A 80 2.55 -11.24 -13.73
C ALA A 80 1.94 -12.45 -14.47
N HIS A 81 1.19 -13.32 -13.77
CA HIS A 81 0.45 -14.43 -14.36
C HIS A 81 -0.95 -13.96 -14.74
N ARG A 82 -1.05 -13.23 -15.87
CA ARG A 82 -2.20 -12.47 -16.38
C ARG A 82 -3.58 -13.15 -16.37
N GLN A 83 -3.64 -14.47 -16.27
CA GLN A 83 -4.88 -15.24 -16.27
C GLN A 83 -5.38 -15.64 -14.87
N ALA A 84 -4.56 -15.44 -13.84
CA ALA A 84 -4.90 -15.77 -12.47
C ALA A 84 -5.70 -14.65 -11.80
N VAL A 85 -6.67 -15.01 -10.98
CA VAL A 85 -7.25 -14.08 -10.01
C VAL A 85 -6.24 -13.90 -8.89
N VAL A 86 -5.96 -12.66 -8.49
CA VAL A 86 -4.98 -12.38 -7.41
C VAL A 86 -5.66 -11.54 -6.36
N THR A 87 -5.54 -11.94 -5.10
CA THR A 87 -6.08 -11.18 -3.97
C THR A 87 -5.00 -11.02 -2.91
N GLN A 88 -4.94 -9.84 -2.31
CA GLN A 88 -4.15 -9.56 -1.12
C GLN A 88 -5.10 -9.02 -0.05
N SER A 89 -5.30 -9.80 1.01
CA SER A 89 -6.40 -9.57 1.97
C SER A 89 -6.02 -9.99 3.40
N SER A 90 -6.92 -9.75 4.36
CA SER A 90 -6.75 -10.15 5.75
C SER A 90 -8.09 -10.31 6.45
N PRO A 91 -8.21 -11.26 7.41
CA PRO A 91 -9.39 -11.37 8.27
C PRO A 91 -9.67 -10.10 9.10
N ALA A 92 -8.72 -9.18 9.22
CA ALA A 92 -8.94 -7.87 9.87
C ALA A 92 -9.98 -6.98 9.17
N ARG A 93 -10.28 -7.29 7.90
CA ARG A 93 -11.39 -6.74 7.12
C ARG A 93 -12.16 -7.90 6.51
N HIS A 94 -12.91 -8.61 7.35
CA HIS A 94 -13.57 -9.86 6.97
C HIS A 94 -14.47 -9.71 5.73
N GLN A 95 -15.16 -8.58 5.56
CA GLN A 95 -16.04 -8.37 4.42
C GLN A 95 -15.26 -8.35 3.11
N HIS A 96 -14.13 -7.63 3.06
CA HIS A 96 -13.23 -7.64 1.91
C HIS A 96 -12.68 -9.04 1.63
N LEU A 97 -12.28 -9.79 2.68
CA LEU A 97 -11.80 -11.17 2.54
C LEU A 97 -12.86 -12.08 1.91
N LEU A 98 -14.11 -12.01 2.38
CA LEU A 98 -15.22 -12.78 1.82
C LEU A 98 -15.51 -12.37 0.37
N ASN A 99 -15.48 -11.07 0.06
CA ASN A 99 -15.65 -10.58 -1.31
C ASN A 99 -14.53 -11.07 -2.24
N CYS A 100 -13.29 -11.20 -1.75
CA CYS A 100 -12.18 -11.78 -2.49
C CYS A 100 -12.40 -13.26 -2.80
N PHE A 101 -12.89 -14.02 -1.82
CA PHE A 101 -13.20 -15.43 -2.01
C PHE A 101 -14.34 -15.65 -2.99
N ASN A 102 -15.46 -14.95 -2.83
CA ASN A 102 -16.61 -15.05 -3.75
C ASN A 102 -16.19 -14.72 -5.19
N ALA A 103 -15.45 -13.63 -5.39
CA ALA A 103 -14.96 -13.24 -6.71
C ALA A 103 -14.01 -14.27 -7.35
N SER A 104 -13.41 -15.17 -6.56
CA SER A 104 -12.51 -16.22 -7.06
C SER A 104 -13.20 -17.57 -7.24
N PHE A 105 -14.13 -17.94 -6.36
CA PHE A 105 -14.83 -19.23 -6.40
C PHE A 105 -15.82 -19.31 -7.56
N ASP A 106 -16.39 -18.18 -7.96
CA ASP A 106 -17.27 -18.09 -9.13
C ASP A 106 -16.49 -18.13 -10.47
N THR A 107 -15.16 -18.30 -10.41
CA THR A 107 -14.30 -18.36 -11.59
C THR A 107 -13.64 -19.73 -11.71
N ALA A 108 -13.78 -20.38 -12.87
CA ALA A 108 -13.08 -21.62 -13.19
C ALA A 108 -11.60 -21.36 -13.55
N ARG A 109 -10.87 -20.63 -12.70
CA ARG A 109 -9.50 -20.15 -12.94
C ARG A 109 -8.60 -20.44 -11.74
N THR A 110 -7.29 -20.43 -11.99
CA THR A 110 -6.33 -20.44 -10.90
C THR A 110 -6.41 -19.12 -10.15
N SER A 111 -6.46 -19.20 -8.83
CA SER A 111 -6.57 -18.02 -7.97
C SER A 111 -5.48 -18.05 -6.91
N LEU A 112 -4.83 -16.91 -6.69
CA LEU A 112 -3.83 -16.69 -5.66
C LEU A 112 -4.37 -15.75 -4.60
N HIS A 113 -4.43 -16.22 -3.36
CA HIS A 113 -4.87 -15.46 -2.19
C HIS A 113 -3.69 -15.30 -1.23
N VAL A 114 -3.16 -14.09 -1.12
CA VAL A 114 -2.10 -13.74 -0.18
C VAL A 114 -2.73 -13.12 1.07
N ILE A 115 -2.75 -13.90 2.16
CA ILE A 115 -3.55 -13.60 3.35
C ILE A 115 -2.64 -13.31 4.54
N ASN A 116 -2.76 -12.10 5.08
CA ASN A 116 -2.17 -11.76 6.38
C ASN A 116 -3.18 -12.10 7.49
N THR A 117 -2.86 -13.08 8.33
CA THR A 117 -3.73 -13.46 9.46
C THR A 117 -3.40 -12.72 10.76
N GLY A 118 -2.40 -11.85 10.73
CA GLY A 118 -1.82 -11.25 11.93
C GLY A 118 -1.03 -12.24 12.78
N LEU A 119 -0.55 -11.73 13.91
CA LEU A 119 0.19 -12.49 14.91
C LEU A 119 -0.15 -11.94 16.29
N ARG A 120 0.00 -12.78 17.32
CA ARG A 120 -0.07 -12.34 18.71
C ARG A 120 1.35 -12.14 19.21
N PRO A 121 1.86 -10.89 19.33
CA PRO A 121 3.21 -10.68 19.80
C PRO A 121 3.31 -11.21 21.24
N PRO A 122 4.33 -12.02 21.58
CA PRO A 122 4.57 -12.39 22.97
C PRO A 122 5.00 -11.11 23.71
N SER A 123 4.07 -10.49 24.43
CA SER A 123 4.31 -9.24 25.14
C SER A 123 3.62 -9.30 26.50
N LYS A 124 4.35 -8.94 27.56
CA LYS A 124 3.82 -8.83 28.93
C LYS A 124 3.27 -7.42 29.24
N LEU A 125 3.53 -6.44 28.38
CA LEU A 125 3.16 -5.03 28.60
C LEU A 125 1.77 -4.72 28.05
N VAL A 126 1.54 -5.01 26.76
CA VAL A 126 0.26 -4.80 26.07
C VAL A 126 -0.04 -6.04 25.25
N THR A 127 -1.19 -6.67 25.52
CA THR A 127 -1.64 -7.87 24.79
C THR A 127 -2.38 -7.43 23.53
N LEU A 128 -1.66 -7.23 22.43
CA LEU A 128 -2.27 -6.97 21.14
C LEU A 128 -2.78 -8.29 20.55
N ASN A 129 -4.05 -8.30 20.15
CA ASN A 129 -4.62 -9.44 19.44
C ASN A 129 -4.16 -9.46 17.97
N ALA A 130 -4.27 -10.62 17.31
CA ALA A 130 -3.84 -10.76 15.92
C ALA A 130 -4.61 -9.86 14.95
N TRP A 131 -5.88 -9.55 15.27
CA TRP A 131 -6.72 -8.68 14.45
C TRP A 131 -6.18 -7.24 14.39
N LEU A 132 -5.74 -6.68 15.53
CA LEU A 132 -5.12 -5.35 15.60
C LEU A 132 -3.79 -5.30 14.83
N VAL A 133 -2.93 -6.30 15.03
CA VAL A 133 -1.64 -6.36 14.30
C VAL A 133 -1.86 -6.54 12.80
N ALA A 134 -2.89 -7.32 12.40
CA ALA A 134 -3.26 -7.45 11.00
C ALA A 134 -3.85 -6.16 10.41
N GLY A 135 -4.64 -5.41 11.18
CA GLY A 135 -5.15 -4.09 10.79
C GLY A 135 -4.04 -3.06 10.62
N ALA A 136 -3.09 -3.00 11.58
CA ALA A 136 -1.92 -2.12 11.50
C ALA A 136 -1.05 -2.40 10.26
N ALA A 137 -1.00 -3.65 9.77
CA ALA A 137 -0.29 -3.96 8.55
C ALA A 137 -0.91 -3.31 7.29
N ILE A 138 -2.23 -3.04 7.29
CA ILE A 138 -2.92 -2.36 6.18
C ILE A 138 -2.62 -0.86 6.26
N GLU A 139 -2.78 -0.26 7.45
CA GLU A 139 -2.49 1.16 7.71
C GLU A 139 -1.05 1.49 7.33
N SER A 140 -0.09 0.67 7.73
CA SER A 140 1.34 0.88 7.48
C SER A 140 1.83 0.50 6.08
N ARG A 141 0.92 0.17 5.16
CA ARG A 141 1.25 -0.34 3.82
C ARG A 141 2.19 -1.57 3.83
N ALA A 142 2.31 -2.28 4.95
CA ALA A 142 3.05 -3.54 5.02
C ALA A 142 2.36 -4.64 4.22
N HIS A 143 1.02 -4.60 4.19
CA HIS A 143 0.16 -5.53 3.46
C HIS A 143 -1.05 -4.78 2.88
N PRO A 144 -0.85 -3.94 1.85
CA PRO A 144 -1.93 -3.22 1.19
C PRO A 144 -2.88 -4.20 0.52
N PHE A 145 -4.16 -3.86 0.46
CA PHE A 145 -5.15 -4.71 -0.16
C PHE A 145 -5.28 -4.43 -1.64
N PHE A 146 -5.50 -5.48 -2.41
CA PHE A 146 -5.96 -5.35 -3.78
C PHE A 146 -6.56 -6.67 -4.24
N ARG A 147 -7.39 -6.58 -5.28
CA ARG A 147 -7.87 -7.73 -6.05
C ARG A 147 -7.67 -7.45 -7.53
N ILE A 148 -7.17 -8.44 -8.25
CA ILE A 148 -7.11 -8.45 -9.71
C ILE A 148 -8.02 -9.57 -10.19
N ASN A 149 -9.08 -9.21 -10.92
CA ASN A 149 -9.92 -10.16 -11.63
C ASN A 149 -9.71 -10.00 -13.14
N PRO A 150 -8.96 -10.90 -13.81
CA PRO A 150 -8.69 -10.79 -15.24
C PRO A 150 -9.95 -10.95 -16.11
N ALA A 151 -11.05 -11.48 -15.57
CA ALA A 151 -12.32 -11.62 -16.29
C ALA A 151 -13.23 -10.39 -16.17
N ALA A 152 -12.89 -9.39 -15.36
CA ALA A 152 -13.77 -8.23 -15.12
C ALA A 152 -13.83 -7.24 -16.30
N GLY A 153 -12.89 -7.30 -17.26
CA GLY A 153 -12.89 -6.42 -18.43
C GLY A 153 -11.54 -6.39 -19.13
N ASP A 154 -11.34 -5.43 -20.04
CA ASP A 154 -10.14 -5.36 -20.88
C ASP A 154 -9.03 -4.44 -20.36
N SER A 155 -9.37 -3.48 -19.50
CA SER A 155 -8.41 -2.52 -18.93
C SER A 155 -7.98 -2.91 -17.51
N ALA A 156 -6.76 -2.53 -17.13
CA ALA A 156 -6.27 -2.71 -15.76
C ALA A 156 -7.19 -2.03 -14.73
N ALA A 157 -7.71 -0.84 -15.05
CA ALA A 157 -8.61 -0.07 -14.20
C ALA A 157 -9.92 -0.80 -13.86
N VAL A 158 -10.44 -1.65 -14.76
CA VAL A 158 -11.66 -2.44 -14.50
C VAL A 158 -11.32 -3.75 -13.79
N ARG A 159 -10.11 -4.29 -14.01
CA ARG A 159 -9.66 -5.56 -13.41
C ARG A 159 -9.21 -5.40 -11.96
N MET A 160 -8.70 -4.22 -11.59
CA MET A 160 -8.12 -3.96 -10.27
C MET A 160 -9.12 -3.30 -9.33
N ASP A 161 -9.30 -3.88 -8.15
CA ASP A 161 -9.96 -3.25 -7.01
C ASP A 161 -8.90 -2.95 -5.94
N PHE A 162 -8.86 -1.70 -5.51
CA PHE A 162 -7.90 -1.15 -4.55
C PHE A 162 -8.57 -0.34 -3.43
N SER A 163 -9.90 -0.37 -3.39
CA SER A 163 -10.73 0.57 -2.62
C SER A 163 -10.69 0.38 -1.11
N GLU A 164 -10.37 -0.82 -0.62
CA GLU A 164 -10.40 -1.18 0.81
C GLU A 164 -9.13 -0.76 1.58
N ASN A 165 -8.30 0.10 1.00
CA ASN A 165 -7.15 0.69 1.68
C ASN A 165 -7.51 2.04 2.30
N PRO A 166 -7.05 2.35 3.53
CA PRO A 166 -7.30 3.65 4.16
C PRO A 166 -6.55 4.76 3.40
N GLN A 167 -7.25 5.87 3.12
CA GLN A 167 -6.73 7.07 2.46
C GLN A 167 -5.83 6.69 1.25
N PRO A 168 -6.38 6.04 0.22
CA PRO A 168 -5.60 5.38 -0.82
C PRO A 168 -4.82 6.34 -1.73
N GLU A 169 -5.05 7.65 -1.63
CA GLU A 169 -4.43 8.71 -2.43
C GLU A 169 -3.09 9.18 -1.84
N ILE A 170 -2.84 8.95 -0.56
CA ILE A 170 -1.63 9.41 0.14
C ILE A 170 -0.71 8.23 0.49
N ASP A 171 0.59 8.53 0.67
CA ASP A 171 1.61 7.51 0.93
C ASP A 171 1.33 6.75 2.24
N TRP A 172 1.02 7.49 3.31
CA TRP A 172 0.73 6.97 4.64
C TRP A 172 -0.59 7.56 5.12
N PRO A 173 -1.52 6.75 5.67
CA PRO A 173 -2.76 7.27 6.24
C PRO A 173 -2.44 8.14 7.45
N VAL A 174 -3.07 9.30 7.53
CA VAL A 174 -2.90 10.27 8.60
C VAL A 174 -4.06 10.17 9.58
N HIS A 175 -3.77 10.16 10.87
CA HIS A 175 -4.76 10.09 11.93
C HIS A 175 -4.55 11.21 12.95
N SER A 176 -5.64 11.76 13.48
CA SER A 176 -5.56 12.68 14.62
C SER A 176 -5.17 11.92 15.88
N PHE A 177 -4.15 12.42 16.56
CA PHE A 177 -3.64 11.91 17.82
C PHE A 177 -3.72 13.00 18.88
N ARG A 178 -4.42 12.71 19.98
CA ARG A 178 -4.62 13.64 21.09
C ARG A 178 -3.95 13.14 22.35
N TYR A 179 -3.18 14.01 22.99
CA TYR A 179 -2.52 13.71 24.24
C TYR A 179 -2.44 14.95 25.13
N LEU A 180 -2.12 14.75 26.41
CA LEU A 180 -1.84 15.82 27.36
C LEU A 180 -0.34 16.07 27.40
N ASP A 181 0.07 17.32 27.24
CA ASP A 181 1.48 17.71 27.38
C ASP A 181 1.90 17.86 28.85
N GLU A 182 3.14 18.27 29.08
CA GLU A 182 3.72 18.48 30.41
C GLU A 182 3.01 19.59 31.21
N ASN A 183 2.24 20.46 30.55
CA ASN A 183 1.47 21.55 31.15
C ASN A 183 -0.02 21.21 31.30
N GLU A 184 -0.40 19.94 31.13
CA GLU A 184 -1.79 19.45 31.14
C GLU A 184 -2.68 20.08 30.04
N LEU A 185 -2.07 20.64 28.99
CA LEU A 185 -2.79 21.14 27.83
C LEU A 185 -3.07 20.01 26.86
N THR A 186 -4.28 19.99 26.30
CA THR A 186 -4.63 19.04 25.24
C THR A 186 -3.96 19.47 23.94
N VAL A 187 -3.05 18.64 23.45
CA VAL A 187 -2.41 18.78 22.15
C VAL A 187 -3.07 17.81 21.19
N GLU A 188 -3.43 18.30 20.01
CA GLU A 188 -3.90 17.49 18.88
C GLU A 188 -2.86 17.60 17.76
N GLU A 189 -2.32 16.47 17.34
CA GLU A 189 -1.34 16.37 16.25
C GLU A 189 -1.83 15.37 15.19
N GLU A 190 -1.54 15.65 13.92
CA GLU A 190 -1.75 14.72 12.83
C GLU A 190 -0.52 13.85 12.61
N LEU A 191 -0.67 12.53 12.73
CA LEU A 191 0.42 11.56 12.60
C LEU A 191 0.18 10.62 11.42
N GLY A 192 1.18 10.48 10.55
CA GLY A 192 1.18 9.45 9.51
C GLY A 192 1.54 8.08 10.09
N PHE A 193 0.72 7.07 9.86
CA PHE A 193 1.00 5.69 10.28
C PHE A 193 1.85 4.96 9.24
N THR A 194 3.11 4.71 9.55
CA THR A 194 4.10 4.15 8.62
C THR A 194 4.45 2.70 8.91
N PHE A 195 5.28 2.09 8.04
CA PHE A 195 5.88 0.78 8.31
C PHE A 195 6.69 0.73 9.62
N ALA A 196 7.31 1.84 10.03
CA ALA A 196 8.07 1.87 11.29
C ALA A 196 7.16 1.72 12.52
N ASP A 197 5.97 2.32 12.49
CA ASP A 197 4.96 2.20 13.56
C ASP A 197 4.45 0.76 13.68
N TYR A 198 4.20 0.11 12.54
CA TYR A 198 3.87 -1.32 12.51
C TYR A 198 5.03 -2.19 13.01
N ALA A 199 6.26 -1.87 12.63
CA ALA A 199 7.45 -2.62 13.06
C ALA A 199 7.65 -2.58 14.58
N LEU A 200 7.28 -1.49 15.24
CA LEU A 200 7.34 -1.36 16.70
C LEU A 200 6.43 -2.37 17.43
N LEU A 201 5.33 -2.79 16.80
CA LEU A 201 4.42 -3.81 17.36
C LEU A 201 5.05 -5.21 17.41
N LEU A 202 6.16 -5.42 16.71
CA LEU A 202 6.75 -6.72 16.46
C LEU A 202 7.93 -6.96 17.40
N ALA A 203 7.79 -7.94 18.28
CA ALA A 203 8.81 -8.25 19.31
C ALA A 203 10.22 -8.44 18.72
N ARG A 204 10.33 -9.12 17.57
CA ARG A 204 11.62 -9.39 16.90
C ARG A 204 12.29 -8.16 16.30
N LEU A 205 11.59 -7.04 16.14
CA LEU A 205 12.11 -5.80 15.56
C LEU A 205 12.34 -4.70 16.60
N ARG A 206 12.12 -4.97 17.90
CA ARG A 206 12.29 -3.97 18.95
C ARG A 206 13.73 -3.46 19.05
N ASP A 207 14.71 -4.29 18.71
CA ASP A 207 16.13 -3.92 18.69
C ASP A 207 16.46 -2.89 17.59
N CYS A 208 15.54 -2.65 16.66
CA CYS A 208 15.62 -1.59 15.66
C CYS A 208 15.22 -0.20 16.21
N PHE A 209 14.84 -0.10 17.48
CA PHE A 209 14.40 1.14 18.11
C PHE A 209 15.27 1.51 19.31
N ARG A 210 15.52 2.80 19.50
CA ARG A 210 16.28 3.31 20.65
C ARG A 210 15.53 4.45 21.32
N TYR A 211 15.44 4.39 22.64
CA TYR A 211 14.82 5.41 23.46
C TYR A 211 15.59 6.73 23.37
N VAL A 212 14.86 7.84 23.21
CA VAL A 212 15.42 9.20 23.28
C VAL A 212 15.07 9.79 24.64
N PRO A 213 16.07 10.07 25.50
CA PRO A 213 15.84 10.81 26.74
C PRO A 213 15.27 12.20 26.45
N ALA A 214 14.42 12.72 27.33
CA ALA A 214 13.80 14.04 27.16
C ALA A 214 14.85 15.16 27.06
N GLU A 215 16.01 14.98 27.68
CA GLU A 215 17.14 15.92 27.67
C GLU A 215 17.86 15.98 26.30
N CYS A 216 17.58 15.03 25.42
CA CYS A 216 18.14 14.93 24.08
C CYS A 216 17.17 15.44 23.00
N ASP A 217 16.19 16.26 23.37
CA ASP A 217 15.35 16.95 22.40
C ASP A 217 16.20 17.90 21.54
N SER A 218 16.10 17.75 20.23
CA SER A 218 16.94 18.44 19.26
C SER A 218 16.18 18.63 17.96
N ASP A 219 16.44 19.75 17.28
CA ASP A 219 15.95 20.03 15.92
C ASP A 219 16.41 19.00 14.88
N ALA A 220 17.37 18.13 15.23
CA ALA A 220 17.79 17.00 14.40
C ALA A 220 16.77 15.84 14.41
N LEU A 221 15.82 15.80 15.35
CA LEU A 221 14.79 14.78 15.41
C LEU A 221 13.61 15.16 14.53
N THR A 222 13.15 14.22 13.71
CA THR A 222 11.96 14.42 12.88
C THR A 222 11.11 13.16 12.87
N SER A 223 9.79 13.31 12.76
CA SER A 223 8.89 12.17 12.70
C SER A 223 9.16 11.34 11.44
N VAL A 224 9.04 10.02 11.54
CA VAL A 224 9.43 9.12 10.45
C VAL A 224 8.64 9.36 9.16
N ASP A 225 7.36 9.75 9.25
CA ASP A 225 6.52 10.09 8.11
C ASP A 225 7.05 11.31 7.35
N ARG A 226 7.43 12.38 8.07
CA ARG A 226 8.06 13.59 7.52
C ARG A 226 9.43 13.27 6.94
N TYR A 227 10.24 12.51 7.67
CA TYR A 227 11.56 12.04 7.21
C TYR A 227 11.46 11.33 5.86
N LEU A 228 10.47 10.44 5.70
CA LEU A 228 10.28 9.67 4.48
C LEU A 228 9.86 10.55 3.30
N ALA A 229 9.11 11.64 3.53
CA ALA A 229 8.67 12.58 2.51
C ALA A 229 9.80 13.47 1.94
N MET A 230 10.89 13.63 2.69
CA MET A 230 12.03 14.48 2.33
C MET A 230 13.01 13.81 1.36
N SER A 231 13.82 14.63 0.68
CA SER A 231 14.90 14.16 -0.19
C SER A 231 16.12 13.65 0.61
N PRO A 232 17.01 12.86 0.00
CA PRO A 232 18.26 12.42 0.65
C PRO A 232 19.12 13.59 1.16
N GLU A 233 19.12 14.73 0.45
CA GLU A 233 19.90 15.91 0.82
C GLU A 233 19.37 16.58 2.10
N GLN A 234 18.04 16.64 2.24
CA GLN A 234 17.34 17.23 3.38
C GLN A 234 17.48 16.37 4.65
N THR A 235 17.59 15.05 4.48
CA THR A 235 17.63 14.09 5.59
C THR A 235 19.03 13.84 6.17
N ARG A 236 20.10 14.42 5.58
CA ARG A 236 21.50 14.16 5.96
C ARG A 236 21.80 14.35 7.44
N ASN A 237 21.20 15.36 8.07
CA ASN A 237 21.44 15.71 9.47
C ASN A 237 20.22 15.43 10.36
N LEU A 238 19.25 14.64 9.86
CA LEU A 238 18.02 14.33 10.55
C LEU A 238 17.99 12.87 10.98
N VAL A 239 17.38 12.62 12.13
CA VAL A 239 17.19 11.29 12.71
C VAL A 239 15.69 11.02 12.82
N PRO A 240 15.17 9.97 12.15
CA PRO A 240 13.76 9.63 12.20
C PRO A 240 13.38 9.01 13.55
N PHE A 241 12.23 9.41 14.10
CA PHE A 241 11.65 8.78 15.28
C PHE A 241 10.18 8.39 15.06
N VAL A 242 9.70 7.47 15.89
CA VAL A 242 8.27 7.15 16.09
C VAL A 242 7.85 7.49 17.51
N TRP A 243 6.57 7.80 17.69
CA TRP A 243 5.97 7.96 19.01
C TRP A 243 5.63 6.59 19.62
N ALA A 244 5.90 6.44 20.91
CA ALA A 244 5.55 5.24 21.67
C ALA A 244 5.02 5.63 23.05
N VAL A 245 4.08 4.84 23.55
CA VAL A 245 3.50 5.05 24.89
C VAL A 245 3.95 3.90 25.79
N ASP A 246 4.45 4.24 26.98
CA ASP A 246 4.85 3.24 27.97
C ASP A 246 3.66 2.77 28.83
N ARG A 247 3.95 1.92 29.83
CA ARG A 247 2.93 1.38 30.75
C ARG A 247 2.31 2.42 31.70
N ASN A 248 2.94 3.58 31.85
CA ASN A 248 2.50 4.67 32.71
C ASN A 248 1.74 5.75 31.91
N HIS A 249 1.41 5.48 30.64
CA HIS A 249 0.77 6.41 29.71
C HIS A 249 1.64 7.64 29.37
N ILE A 250 2.97 7.51 29.50
CA ILE A 250 3.90 8.57 29.13
C ILE A 250 4.29 8.40 27.66
N LEU A 251 4.23 9.50 26.93
CA LEU A 251 4.61 9.57 25.51
C LEU A 251 6.13 9.73 25.38
N HIS A 252 6.74 8.90 24.55
CA HIS A 252 8.17 8.83 24.35
C HIS A 252 8.52 8.81 22.87
N ARG A 253 9.69 9.34 22.53
CA ARG A 253 10.26 9.26 21.18
C ARG A 253 11.23 8.10 21.09
N LEU A 254 11.07 7.28 20.05
CA LEU A 254 11.97 6.17 19.74
C LEU A 254 12.63 6.40 18.38
N VAL A 255 13.95 6.54 18.35
CA VAL A 255 14.73 6.60 17.11
C VAL A 255 14.59 5.28 16.37
N VAL A 256 14.40 5.38 15.05
CA VAL A 256 14.23 4.26 14.14
C VAL A 256 15.56 3.92 13.47
N SER A 257 15.93 2.64 13.45
CA SER A 257 17.12 2.17 12.72
C SER A 257 17.01 2.42 11.21
N VAL A 258 18.18 2.55 10.57
CA VAL A 258 18.29 2.71 9.12
C VAL A 258 17.58 1.58 8.35
N ASP A 259 17.66 0.34 8.83
CA ASP A 259 17.05 -0.82 8.18
C ASP A 259 15.52 -0.70 8.10
N VAL A 260 14.87 -0.33 9.21
CA VAL A 260 13.41 -0.12 9.25
C VAL A 260 13.02 1.11 8.43
N THR A 261 13.82 2.18 8.45
CA THR A 261 13.58 3.36 7.61
C THR A 261 13.67 3.01 6.11
N ASN A 262 14.64 2.21 5.70
CA ASN A 262 14.76 1.74 4.31
C ASN A 262 13.62 0.78 3.94
N ALA A 263 13.22 -0.11 4.85
CA ALA A 263 12.05 -0.96 4.65
C ALA A 263 10.75 -0.15 4.51
N ALA A 264 10.61 0.96 5.24
CA ALA A 264 9.49 1.88 5.07
C ALA A 264 9.51 2.58 3.70
N ARG A 265 10.69 3.00 3.20
CA ARG A 265 10.83 3.51 1.83
C ARG A 265 10.43 2.46 0.78
N ASP A 266 10.87 1.22 0.97
CA ASP A 266 10.53 0.09 0.09
C ASP A 266 9.01 -0.15 0.06
N ARG A 267 8.34 -0.22 1.22
CA ARG A 267 6.88 -0.35 1.31
C ARG A 267 6.15 0.82 0.65
N ARG A 268 6.64 2.06 0.79
CA ARG A 268 6.08 3.22 0.08
C ARG A 268 6.22 3.09 -1.43
N ASN A 269 7.37 2.64 -1.93
CA ASN A 269 7.58 2.45 -3.36
C ASN A 269 6.65 1.37 -3.91
N TYR A 270 6.50 0.26 -3.18
CA TYR A 270 5.53 -0.79 -3.49
C TYR A 270 4.09 -0.25 -3.54
N TRP A 271 3.70 0.54 -2.52
CA TRP A 271 2.41 1.20 -2.46
C TRP A 271 2.15 2.11 -3.66
N ARG A 272 3.10 2.98 -4.02
CA ARG A 272 2.96 3.88 -5.18
C ARG A 272 2.81 3.12 -6.50
N ALA A 273 3.53 2.02 -6.67
CA ALA A 273 3.37 1.18 -7.85
C ALA A 273 1.97 0.53 -7.91
N LEU A 274 1.38 0.14 -6.77
CA LEU A 274 -0.02 -0.30 -6.71
C LEU A 274 -1.01 0.84 -7.02
N GLN A 275 -0.76 2.04 -6.49
CA GLN A 275 -1.58 3.22 -6.79
C GLN A 275 -1.60 3.47 -8.31
N GLU A 276 -0.45 3.49 -8.97
CA GLU A 276 -0.34 3.70 -10.41
C GLU A 276 -1.14 2.67 -11.22
N MET A 277 -1.08 1.38 -10.82
CA MET A 277 -1.85 0.31 -11.45
C MET A 277 -3.36 0.46 -11.22
N ALA A 278 -3.76 0.99 -10.06
CA ALA A 278 -5.15 1.32 -9.74
C ALA A 278 -5.63 2.62 -10.42
N GLY A 279 -4.77 3.32 -11.16
CA GLY A 279 -5.08 4.62 -11.77
C GLY A 279 -5.01 5.79 -10.80
N ILE A 280 -4.55 5.58 -9.57
CA ILE A 280 -4.32 6.60 -8.55
C ILE A 280 -2.91 7.16 -8.73
N ARG A 281 -2.75 8.49 -8.71
CA ARG A 281 -1.45 9.17 -8.92
C ARG A 281 -0.71 8.67 -10.17
N ASN A 282 -1.48 8.42 -11.24
CA ASN A 282 -0.93 7.95 -12.48
C ASN A 282 -0.28 9.11 -13.25
N ARG A 283 1.04 9.08 -13.37
CA ARG A 283 1.83 10.16 -13.99
C ARG A 283 1.41 10.50 -15.43
N TYR A 284 0.92 9.52 -16.19
CA TYR A 284 0.42 9.78 -17.55
C TYR A 284 -0.88 10.57 -17.53
N VAL A 285 -1.77 10.28 -16.58
CA VAL A 285 -3.02 11.02 -16.38
C VAL A 285 -2.72 12.43 -15.89
N GLU A 286 -1.84 12.58 -14.89
CA GLU A 286 -1.42 13.89 -14.39
C GLU A 286 -0.80 14.75 -15.49
N ARG A 287 0.06 14.16 -16.32
CA ARG A 287 0.66 14.85 -17.47
C ARG A 287 -0.38 15.27 -18.49
N ALA A 288 -1.31 14.37 -18.85
CA ALA A 288 -2.38 14.69 -19.79
C ALA A 288 -3.26 15.85 -19.28
N ILE A 289 -3.63 15.83 -17.99
CA ILE A 289 -4.38 16.92 -17.34
C ILE A 289 -3.57 18.23 -17.41
N ALA A 290 -2.28 18.20 -17.07
CA ALA A 290 -1.43 19.39 -17.09
C ALA A 290 -1.28 19.98 -18.51
N GLU A 291 -1.13 19.13 -19.52
CA GLU A 291 -1.06 19.52 -20.93
C GLU A 291 -2.39 20.17 -21.38
N THR A 292 -3.53 19.55 -21.07
CA THR A 292 -4.86 20.13 -21.38
C THR A 292 -5.08 21.46 -20.68
N GLN A 293 -4.77 21.58 -19.39
CA GLN A 293 -4.91 22.84 -18.64
C GLN A 293 -4.02 23.95 -19.21
N THR A 294 -2.83 23.59 -19.68
CA THR A 294 -1.91 24.56 -20.30
C THR A 294 -2.48 25.07 -21.63
N GLU A 295 -3.04 24.18 -22.44
CA GLU A 295 -3.67 24.54 -23.71
C GLU A 295 -4.93 25.40 -23.51
N GLU A 296 -5.79 25.04 -22.56
CA GLU A 296 -6.98 25.83 -22.23
C GLU A 296 -6.61 27.24 -21.75
N ARG A 297 -5.59 27.37 -20.89
CA ARG A 297 -5.08 28.68 -20.44
C ARG A 297 -4.54 29.50 -21.62
N ARG A 298 -3.87 28.87 -22.57
CA ARG A 298 -3.36 29.52 -23.78
C ARG A 298 -4.50 30.05 -24.65
N LEU A 299 -5.53 29.24 -24.89
CA LEU A 299 -6.71 29.64 -25.66
C LEU A 299 -7.50 30.76 -24.96
N ALA A 300 -7.68 30.68 -23.64
CA ALA A 300 -8.35 31.71 -22.85
C ALA A 300 -7.57 33.04 -22.86
N ALA A 301 -6.22 32.98 -22.77
CA ALA A 301 -5.38 34.17 -22.88
C ALA A 301 -5.51 34.83 -24.25
N ALA A 302 -5.46 34.06 -25.34
CA ALA A 302 -5.63 34.58 -26.70
C ALA A 302 -7.02 35.19 -26.93
N ALA A 303 -8.08 34.57 -26.40
CA ALA A 303 -9.44 35.12 -26.47
C ALA A 303 -9.57 36.42 -25.68
N ASN A 304 -8.96 36.51 -24.49
CA ASN A 304 -8.92 37.74 -23.70
C ASN A 304 -8.15 38.86 -24.42
N GLU A 305 -7.01 38.55 -25.06
CA GLU A 305 -6.25 39.54 -25.84
C GLU A 305 -7.08 40.09 -27.00
N LEU A 306 -7.80 39.23 -27.73
CA LEU A 306 -8.72 39.66 -28.79
C LEU A 306 -9.84 40.56 -28.25
N LEU A 307 -10.47 40.17 -27.14
CA LEU A 307 -11.54 40.96 -26.53
C LEU A 307 -11.05 42.33 -26.04
N ILE A 308 -9.85 42.37 -25.45
CA ILE A 308 -9.20 43.63 -25.03
C ILE A 308 -8.91 44.51 -26.26
N ALA A 309 -8.44 43.93 -27.37
CA ALA A 309 -8.18 44.66 -28.60
C ALA A 309 -9.46 45.23 -29.21
N GLU A 310 -10.55 44.45 -29.28
CA GLU A 310 -11.86 44.90 -29.74
C GLU A 310 -12.42 46.02 -28.86
N HIS A 311 -12.36 45.85 -27.54
CA HIS A 311 -12.82 46.88 -26.61
C HIS A 311 -12.01 48.17 -26.71
N THR A 312 -10.69 48.06 -26.89
CA THR A 312 -9.81 49.22 -27.09
C THR A 312 -10.10 49.95 -28.40
N ALA A 313 -10.37 49.20 -29.48
CA ALA A 313 -10.77 49.78 -30.75
C ALA A 313 -12.11 50.53 -30.65
N GLU A 314 -13.08 49.96 -29.95
CA GLU A 314 -14.39 50.59 -29.74
C GLU A 314 -14.27 51.85 -28.86
N LEU A 315 -13.48 51.81 -27.78
CA LEU A 315 -13.21 53.00 -26.96
C LEU A 315 -12.55 54.12 -27.77
N ASN A 316 -11.61 53.79 -28.65
CA ASN A 316 -10.96 54.76 -29.52
C ASN A 316 -11.92 55.36 -30.55
N ARG A 317 -12.82 54.54 -31.12
CA ARG A 317 -13.86 55.00 -32.03
C ARG A 317 -14.81 56.01 -31.37
N VAL A 318 -15.33 55.67 -30.18
CA VAL A 318 -16.22 56.56 -29.41
C VAL A 318 -15.50 57.87 -29.05
N ARG A 319 -14.20 57.81 -28.71
CA ARG A 319 -13.40 59.01 -28.45
C ARG A 319 -13.22 59.90 -29.68
N THR A 320 -13.04 59.33 -30.86
CA THR A 320 -12.94 60.10 -32.11
C THR A 320 -14.27 60.67 -32.58
N GLU A 321 -15.40 60.02 -32.29
CA GLU A 321 -16.75 60.53 -32.64
C GLU A 321 -17.22 61.64 -31.67
N ALA A 322 -16.66 61.70 -30.46
CA ALA A 322 -16.99 62.71 -29.45
C ALA A 322 -16.10 63.98 -29.47
N ALA A 323 -15.08 64.02 -30.33
CA ALA A 323 -14.14 65.14 -30.50
C ALA A 323 -14.46 65.94 -31.77
#